data_AF-B3Q059-F1
#
_entry.id   AF-B3Q059-F1
#
_cell.length_a   1.000
_cell.length_b   1.000
_cell.length_c   1.000
_cell.angle_alpha   90.00
_cell.angle_beta   90.00
_cell.angle_gamma   90.00
#
_symmetry.space_group_name_H-M   'P 1'
#
loop_
_entity.id
_entity.type
_entity.pdbx_description
1 polymer ?
#
loop_
_entity_poly.entity_id
_entity_poly.type
_entity_poly.pdbx_seq_one_letter_code
_entity_poly.pdbx_strand_id
1 'polypeptide(L)'
;MTVYRAKCLRSYLISAHEAAAFLKVTLFRFRQLVQEGYIRQADRKGFFRLGAVLDGYTAWVRDHTVDRLAENAGVGEQEAA
;
A
#
# COMPACT_ATOMS: atom_id res chain seq x y z
N MET A 1 6.05 -29.90 -8.43
CA MET A 1 5.76 -28.55 -8.97
C MET A 1 4.25 -28.37 -8.94
N THR A 2 3.73 -27.78 -7.86
CA THR A 2 2.28 -27.70 -7.64
C THR A 2 1.71 -26.55 -8.48
N VAL A 3 1.08 -26.89 -9.61
CA VAL A 3 0.42 -25.92 -10.48
C VAL A 3 -0.88 -25.49 -9.81
N TYR A 4 -0.90 -24.28 -9.25
CA TYR A 4 -2.10 -23.65 -8.70
C TYR A 4 -3.10 -23.35 -9.82
N ARG A 5 -4.03 -24.27 -10.10
CA ARG A 5 -5.09 -24.11 -11.11
C ARG A 5 -6.35 -23.37 -10.62
N ALA A 6 -6.31 -22.66 -9.50
CA ALA A 6 -7.49 -21.96 -8.97
C ALA A 6 -7.14 -20.58 -8.39
N LYS A 7 -7.24 -19.54 -9.24
CA LYS A 7 -7.02 -18.10 -8.97
C LYS A 7 -5.61 -17.70 -8.51
N CYS A 8 -5.01 -16.76 -9.23
CA CYS A 8 -3.74 -16.13 -8.85
C CYS A 8 -3.86 -15.49 -7.46
N LEU A 9 -2.80 -15.54 -6.65
CA LEU A 9 -2.73 -14.89 -5.32
C LEU A 9 -3.24 -13.45 -5.35
N ARG A 10 -2.94 -12.69 -6.40
CA ARG A 10 -3.41 -11.30 -6.59
C ARG A 10 -4.94 -11.15 -6.60
N SER A 11 -5.67 -12.19 -6.96
CA SER A 11 -7.13 -12.21 -7.03
C SER A 11 -7.80 -12.59 -5.71
N TYR A 12 -7.04 -12.95 -4.67
CA TYR A 12 -7.61 -13.29 -3.37
C TYR A 12 -8.33 -12.09 -2.77
N LEU A 13 -9.51 -12.35 -2.22
CA LEU A 13 -10.28 -11.38 -1.43
C LEU A 13 -9.82 -11.49 0.01
N ILE A 14 -9.39 -10.36 0.57
CA ILE A 14 -8.95 -10.24 1.95
C ILE A 14 -9.74 -9.13 2.65
N SER A 15 -9.96 -9.29 3.94
CA SER A 15 -10.55 -8.26 4.80
C SER A 15 -9.57 -7.11 5.06
N ALA A 16 -10.08 -5.98 5.54
CA ALA A 16 -9.24 -4.86 5.95
C ALA A 16 -8.23 -5.25 7.05
N HIS A 17 -8.62 -6.16 7.96
CA HIS A 17 -7.75 -6.61 9.05
C HIS A 17 -6.60 -7.48 8.54
N GLU A 18 -6.90 -8.42 7.64
CA GLU A 18 -5.88 -9.24 6.98
C GLU A 18 -4.94 -8.39 6.12
N ALA A 19 -5.48 -7.41 5.41
CA ALA A 19 -4.69 -6.48 4.60
C ALA A 19 -3.73 -5.63 5.47
N ALA A 20 -4.22 -5.08 6.59
CA ALA A 20 -3.39 -4.32 7.53
C ALA A 20 -2.28 -5.18 8.13
N ALA A 21 -2.61 -6.41 8.56
CA ALA A 21 -1.65 -7.36 9.09
C ALA A 21 -0.60 -7.79 8.05
N PHE A 22 -1.02 -7.95 6.79
CA PHE A 22 -0.14 -8.28 5.67
C PHE A 22 0.86 -7.16 5.38
N LEU A 23 0.38 -5.91 5.33
CA LEU A 23 1.22 -4.73 5.10
C LEU A 23 2.02 -4.28 6.33
N LYS A 24 1.83 -4.94 7.49
CA LYS A 24 2.44 -4.55 8.78
C LYS A 24 2.14 -3.10 9.17
N VAL A 25 0.93 -2.64 8.89
CA VAL A 25 0.44 -1.31 9.27
C VAL A 25 -0.73 -1.44 10.24
N THR A 26 -1.06 -0.37 10.97
CA THR A 26 -2.25 -0.35 11.81
C THR A 26 -3.52 -0.36 10.94
N LEU A 27 -4.62 -0.90 11.47
CA LEU A 27 -5.91 -0.89 10.77
C LEU A 27 -6.37 0.54 10.46
N PHE A 28 -6.09 1.48 11.36
CA PHE A 28 -6.35 2.90 11.14
C PHE A 28 -5.60 3.42 9.90
N ARG A 29 -4.28 3.15 9.82
CA ARG A 29 -3.46 3.58 8.69
C ARG A 29 -3.94 2.94 7.38
N PHE A 30 -4.30 1.66 7.41
CA PHE A 30 -4.86 1.00 6.23
C PHE A 30 -6.16 1.69 5.75
N ARG A 31 -7.07 2.01 6.66
CA ARG A 31 -8.32 2.74 6.31
C ARG A 31 -8.03 4.12 5.73
N GLN A 32 -7.01 4.80 6.24
CA GLN A 32 -6.56 6.07 5.71
C GLN A 32 -6.10 5.93 4.25
N LEU A 33 -5.28 4.91 3.92
CA LEU A 33 -4.84 4.65 2.54
C LEU A 33 -6.00 4.33 1.58
N VAL A 34 -7.08 3.71 2.09
CA VAL A 34 -8.30 3.49 1.32
C VAL A 34 -9.06 4.80 1.09
N GLN A 35 -9.14 5.67 2.10
CA GLN A 35 -9.79 6.99 1.99
C GLN A 35 -9.03 7.94 1.07
N GLU A 36 -7.70 7.91 1.11
CA GLU A 36 -6.81 8.66 0.21
C GLU A 36 -6.87 8.14 -1.24
N GLY A 37 -7.53 7.00 -1.48
CA GLY A 37 -7.74 6.46 -2.82
C GLY A 37 -6.61 5.58 -3.36
N TYR A 38 -5.54 5.36 -2.58
CA TYR A 38 -4.44 4.47 -2.96
C TYR A 38 -4.91 3.02 -3.07
N ILE A 39 -5.71 2.55 -2.11
CA ILE A 39 -6.17 1.15 -2.07
C ILE A 39 -7.65 1.07 -2.47
N ARG A 40 -7.91 0.39 -3.58
CA ARG A 40 -9.27 0.18 -4.11
C ARG A 40 -9.98 -0.98 -3.43
N GLN A 41 -11.24 -0.76 -3.06
CA GLN A 41 -12.13 -1.83 -2.58
C GLN A 41 -12.49 -2.79 -3.71
N ALA A 42 -12.73 -4.05 -3.37
CA ALA A 42 -13.29 -5.02 -4.30
C ALA A 42 -14.80 -4.82 -4.46
N ASP A 43 -15.41 -5.57 -5.38
CA ASP A 43 -16.86 -5.54 -5.65
C ASP A 43 -17.70 -5.83 -4.39
N ARG A 44 -17.13 -6.58 -3.42
CA ARG A 44 -17.75 -6.87 -2.13
C ARG A 44 -17.31 -5.86 -1.08
N LYS A 45 -18.27 -5.13 -0.52
CA LYS A 45 -18.06 -4.17 0.58
C LYS A 45 -17.25 -4.78 1.73
N GLY A 46 -16.20 -4.10 2.15
CA GLY A 46 -15.33 -4.53 3.24
C GLY A 46 -14.23 -5.53 2.86
N PHE A 47 -14.17 -5.94 1.59
CA PHE A 47 -13.12 -6.80 1.06
C PHE A 47 -12.28 -6.07 0.01
N PHE A 48 -11.05 -6.54 -0.13
CA PHE A 48 -10.03 -5.98 -1.01
C PHE A 48 -9.39 -7.09 -1.81
N ARG A 49 -8.99 -6.81 -3.05
CA ARG A 49 -8.13 -7.73 -3.81
C ARG A 49 -6.70 -7.56 -3.34
N LEU A 50 -6.01 -8.66 -3.04
CA LEU A 50 -4.61 -8.60 -2.60
C LEU A 50 -3.72 -7.81 -3.58
N GLY A 51 -3.94 -7.97 -4.89
CA GLY A 51 -3.23 -7.19 -5.91
C GLY A 51 -3.43 -5.68 -5.75
N ALA A 52 -4.67 -5.22 -5.56
CA ALA A 52 -4.97 -3.81 -5.38
C ALA A 52 -4.37 -3.23 -4.09
N VAL A 53 -4.29 -4.04 -3.03
CA VAL A 53 -3.63 -3.65 -1.77
C VAL A 53 -2.14 -3.46 -1.96
N LEU A 54 -1.47 -4.39 -2.67
CA LEU A 54 -0.05 -4.31 -2.98
C LEU A 54 0.27 -3.09 -3.87
N ASP A 55 -0.47 -2.94 -4.98
CA ASP A 55 -0.24 -1.86 -5.93
C ASP A 55 -0.51 -0.50 -5.27
N GLY A 56 -1.56 -0.37 -4.47
CA GLY A 56 -1.89 0.85 -3.75
C GLY A 56 -0.85 1.23 -2.70
N TYR A 57 -0.40 0.26 -1.90
CA TYR A 57 0.63 0.52 -0.89
C TYR A 57 1.98 0.88 -1.51
N THR A 58 2.38 0.21 -2.59
CA THR A 58 3.64 0.51 -3.28
C THR A 58 3.62 1.88 -3.95
N ALA A 59 2.50 2.29 -4.53
CA ALA A 59 2.30 3.65 -5.03
C ALA A 59 2.44 4.69 -3.91
N TRP A 60 1.74 4.48 -2.78
CA TRP A 60 1.85 5.36 -1.61
C TRP A 60 3.30 5.48 -1.10
N VAL A 61 4.00 4.35 -0.95
CA VAL A 61 5.41 4.34 -0.54
C VAL A 61 6.27 5.11 -1.53
N ARG A 62 6.07 4.93 -2.84
CA ARG A 62 6.86 5.62 -3.86
C ARG A 62 6.72 7.13 -3.74
N ASP A 63 5.49 7.63 -3.63
CA ASP A 63 5.22 9.08 -3.56
C ASP A 63 5.83 9.68 -2.28
N HIS A 64 5.66 8.99 -1.15
CA HIS A 64 6.10 9.50 0.17
C HIS A 64 7.58 9.23 0.47
N THR A 65 8.21 8.28 -0.22
CA THR A 65 9.66 8.08 -0.14
C THR A 65 10.39 9.09 -1.00
N VAL A 66 9.84 9.43 -2.18
CA VAL A 66 10.41 10.48 -3.03
C VAL A 66 10.31 11.84 -2.35
N ASP A 67 9.17 12.16 -1.72
CA ASP A 67 9.04 13.39 -0.93
C ASP A 67 10.08 13.46 0.19
N ARG A 68 10.28 12.37 0.95
CA ARG A 68 11.31 12.35 2.00
C ARG A 68 12.74 12.47 1.47
N LEU A 69 13.04 11.91 0.30
CA LEU A 69 14.36 12.06 -0.31
C LEU A 69 14.57 13.48 -0.83
N ALA A 70 13.53 14.12 -1.38
CA ALA A 70 13.56 15.51 -1.80
C ALA A 70 13.73 16.47 -0.60
N GLU A 71 13.02 16.21 0.51
CA GLU A 71 13.19 16.93 1.77
C GLU A 71 14.63 16.81 2.30
N ASN A 72 15.20 15.60 2.33
CA ASN A 72 16.57 15.39 2.79
C ASN A 72 17.63 15.98 1.83
N ALA A 73 17.35 16.06 0.53
CA ALA A 73 18.26 16.65 -0.45
C ALA A 73 18.33 18.19 -0.36
N GLY A 74 17.25 18.85 0.08
CA GLY A 74 17.19 20.30 0.27
C GLY A 74 17.87 20.82 1.55
N VAL A 75 18.26 19.94 2.47
CA VAL A 75 18.92 20.31 3.74
C VAL A 75 20.45 20.45 3.59
N GLY A 76 21.02 20.06 2.44
CA GLY A 76 22.47 20.06 2.21
C GLY A 76 23.11 21.37 1.72
N GLU A 77 22.34 22.41 1.38
CA GLU A 77 22.88 23.66 0.79
C GLU A 77 23.00 24.83 1.77
N GLN A 78 22.61 24.69 3.04
CA GLN A 78 22.59 25.82 4.01
C GLN A 78 23.67 25.78 5.10
N GLU A 79 24.63 24.86 5.06
CA GLU A 79 25.70 24.77 6.09
C GLU A 79 27.10 25.15 5.57
N ALA A 80 27.17 26.02 4.56
CA ALA A 80 28.43 26.60 4.08
C ALA A 80 28.26 28.06 3.61
N ALA A 81 27.96 28.97 4.53
CA ALA A 81 28.11 30.42 4.31
C ALA A 81 28.48 31.12 5.62
#